data_AF-A0A1Y4LRN0-F1
#
_entry.id   AF-A0A1Y4LRN0-F1
#
_cell.length_a   1.000
_cell.length_b   1.000
_cell.length_c   1.000
_cell.angle_alpha   90.00
_cell.angle_beta   90.00
_cell.angle_gamma   90.00
#
_symmetry.space_group_name_H-M   'P 1'
#
loop_
_entity.id
_entity.type
_entity.pdbx_description
1 polymer ?
#
loop_
_entity_poly.entity_id
_entity_poly.type
_entity_poly.pdbx_seq_one_letter_code
_entity_poly.pdbx_strand_id
1 'polypeptide(L)'
;MRRDDKYRFSLSWGRDTAEKIAVGDFLEKLKNHKSDLIVQAVWEFIGNHPEVMAENTKIVIAVQSTQTDEQTLAQIQRMIDASMERLKDSMKLQVLQEQHGGQTAPTGPNQQDLDDMLDNLTIFDQ
;
A
#
# COMPACT_ATOMS: atom_id res chain seq x y z
N MET A 1 -45.03 28.55 -2.49
CA MET A 1 -44.56 29.89 -2.09
C MET A 1 -43.19 29.75 -1.45
N ARG A 2 -42.12 30.16 -2.16
CA ARG A 2 -40.78 30.31 -1.59
C ARG A 2 -40.86 31.41 -0.53
N ARG A 3 -40.93 31.01 0.73
CA ARG A 3 -40.66 31.90 1.85
C ARG A 3 -39.18 31.72 2.16
N ASP A 4 -38.52 32.83 2.45
CA ASP A 4 -37.08 32.98 2.69
C ASP A 4 -36.24 33.24 1.43
N ASP A 5 -35.88 34.52 1.27
CA ASP A 5 -34.87 35.09 0.38
C ASP A 5 -33.44 34.60 0.69
N LYS A 6 -33.29 33.69 1.64
CA LYS A 6 -32.01 33.23 2.17
C LYS A 6 -31.96 31.71 2.32
N TYR A 7 -30.84 31.13 1.91
CA TYR A 7 -30.51 29.74 2.20
C TYR A 7 -29.88 29.62 3.59
N ARG A 8 -30.35 28.66 4.40
CA ARG A 8 -29.78 28.35 5.73
C ARG A 8 -29.39 26.88 5.80
N PHE A 9 -28.11 26.64 6.06
CA PHE A 9 -27.54 25.31 6.29
C PHE A 9 -26.77 25.31 7.61
N SER A 10 -26.85 24.21 8.35
CA SER A 10 -26.04 23.99 9.56
C SER A 10 -24.91 23.02 9.20
N LEU A 11 -23.67 23.42 9.43
CA LEU A 11 -22.49 22.59 9.20
C LEU A 11 -21.83 22.27 10.55
N SER A 12 -21.54 20.99 10.79
CA SER A 12 -20.87 20.53 12.01
C SER A 12 -20.00 19.32 11.67
N TRP A 13 -18.78 19.28 12.20
CA TRP A 13 -17.84 18.19 11.97
C TRP A 13 -16.99 17.93 13.23
N GLY A 14 -16.47 16.71 13.36
CA GLY A 14 -15.56 16.32 14.44
C GLY A 14 -14.17 16.94 14.27
N ARG A 15 -13.42 17.04 15.36
CA ARG A 15 -12.04 17.57 15.39
C ARG A 15 -11.00 16.45 15.20
N ASP A 16 -11.32 15.45 14.39
CA ASP A 16 -10.61 14.18 14.36
C ASP A 16 -9.26 14.27 13.62
N THR A 17 -9.10 15.23 12.71
CA THR A 17 -7.87 15.44 11.92
C THR A 17 -7.35 16.86 12.10
N ALA A 18 -6.04 17.04 11.90
CA ALA A 18 -5.39 18.34 11.96
C ALA A 18 -6.01 19.35 10.97
N GLU A 19 -6.41 18.88 9.79
CA GLU A 19 -7.10 19.69 8.77
C GLU A 19 -8.44 20.20 9.27
N LYS A 20 -9.27 19.31 9.85
CA LYS A 20 -10.58 19.67 10.40
C LYS A 20 -10.46 20.69 11.54
N ILE A 21 -9.41 20.55 12.37
CA ILE A 21 -9.09 21.51 13.44
C ILE A 21 -8.69 22.86 12.86
N ALA A 22 -7.74 22.89 11.92
CA ALA A 22 -7.24 24.12 11.32
C ALA A 22 -8.36 24.90 10.60
N VAL A 23 -9.22 24.20 9.84
CA VAL A 23 -10.38 24.80 9.18
C VAL A 23 -11.37 25.35 10.21
N GLY A 24 -11.65 24.60 11.28
CA GLY A 24 -12.50 25.06 12.39
C GLY A 24 -11.99 26.36 13.02
N ASP A 25 -10.73 26.36 13.46
CA ASP A 25 -10.11 27.52 14.10
C ASP A 25 -10.04 28.74 13.15
N PHE A 26 -9.80 28.51 11.86
CA PHE A 26 -9.82 29.56 10.85
C PHE A 26 -11.22 30.17 10.68
N LEU A 27 -12.25 29.34 10.55
CA LEU A 27 -13.63 29.80 10.42
C LEU A 27 -14.10 30.55 11.68
N GLU A 28 -13.70 30.12 12.88
CA GLU A 28 -14.01 30.83 14.12
C GLU A 28 -13.44 32.26 14.13
N LYS A 29 -12.21 32.46 13.65
CA LYS A 29 -11.58 33.79 13.55
C LYS A 29 -12.35 34.75 12.63
N LEU A 30 -13.05 34.23 11.61
CA LEU A 30 -13.79 35.03 10.62
C LEU A 30 -15.13 35.58 11.12
N LYS A 31 -15.60 35.20 12.32
CA LYS A 31 -16.85 35.69 12.93
C LYS A 31 -18.05 35.64 11.96
N ASN A 32 -18.55 36.77 11.48
CA ASN A 32 -19.77 36.83 10.68
C ASN A 32 -19.53 36.52 9.18
N HIS A 33 -18.27 36.43 8.74
CA HIS A 33 -17.92 36.18 7.34
C HIS A 33 -17.74 34.70 6.98
N LYS A 34 -18.04 33.80 7.91
CA LYS A 34 -17.97 32.35 7.68
C LYS A 34 -18.80 31.93 6.48
N SER A 35 -20.06 32.40 6.40
CA SER A 35 -20.95 32.03 5.31
C SER A 35 -20.47 32.52 3.95
N ASP A 36 -19.91 33.73 3.88
CA ASP A 36 -19.42 34.31 2.63
C ASP A 36 -18.24 33.51 2.08
N LEU A 37 -17.29 33.13 2.94
CA LEU A 37 -16.16 32.29 2.54
C LEU A 37 -16.62 30.93 2.04
N ILE A 38 -17.54 30.27 2.77
CA ILE A 38 -18.05 28.94 2.37
C ILE A 38 -18.76 29.03 1.03
N VAL A 39 -19.57 30.07 0.80
CA VAL A 39 -20.24 30.27 -0.49
C VAL A 39 -19.22 30.50 -1.61
N GLN A 40 -18.19 31.31 -1.39
CA GLN A 40 -17.12 31.53 -2.38
C GLN A 40 -16.34 30.25 -2.69
N ALA A 41 -15.94 29.49 -1.67
CA ALA A 41 -15.22 28.23 -1.84
C ALA A 41 -16.04 27.19 -2.61
N VAL A 42 -17.35 27.09 -2.31
CA VAL A 42 -18.26 26.20 -3.04
C VAL A 42 -18.47 26.67 -4.48
N TRP A 43 -18.58 27.99 -4.71
CA TRP A 43 -18.69 28.55 -6.05
C TRP A 43 -17.43 28.27 -6.90
N GLU A 44 -16.25 28.46 -6.32
CA GLU A 44 -14.98 28.14 -6.96
C GLU A 44 -14.87 26.63 -7.26
N PHE A 45 -15.28 25.78 -6.32
CA PHE A 45 -15.33 24.34 -6.52
C PHE A 45 -16.24 23.95 -7.71
N ILE A 46 -17.44 24.53 -7.80
CA ILE A 46 -18.35 24.30 -8.93
C ILE A 46 -17.74 24.83 -10.25
N GLY A 47 -17.07 25.97 -10.21
CA GLY A 47 -16.38 26.54 -11.38
C GLY A 47 -15.28 25.63 -11.92
N ASN A 48 -14.52 25.00 -11.02
CA ASN A 48 -13.45 24.05 -11.38
C ASN A 48 -13.98 22.65 -11.72
N HIS A 49 -15.18 22.30 -11.26
CA HIS A 49 -15.83 20.99 -11.43
C HIS A 49 -17.28 21.13 -11.92
N PRO A 50 -17.52 21.58 -13.17
CA PRO A 50 -18.87 21.79 -13.68
C PRO A 50 -19.72 20.50 -13.73
N GLU A 51 -19.08 19.32 -13.74
CA GLU A 51 -19.73 18.01 -13.67
C GLU A 51 -20.61 17.82 -12.44
N VAL A 52 -20.35 18.54 -11.35
CA VAL A 52 -21.12 18.44 -10.10
C VAL A 52 -22.53 19.02 -10.22
N MET A 53 -22.78 19.82 -11.25
CA MET A 53 -24.10 20.41 -11.55
C MET A 53 -24.93 19.54 -12.53
N ALA A 54 -24.37 18.45 -13.06
CA ALA A 54 -25.12 17.56 -13.94
C ALA A 54 -26.11 16.67 -13.14
N GLU A 55 -27.29 16.43 -13.72
CA GLU A 55 -28.46 15.83 -13.05
C GLU A 55 -28.22 14.42 -12.45
N ASN A 56 -27.16 13.71 -12.86
CA ASN A 56 -26.86 12.34 -12.42
C ASN A 56 -25.51 12.19 -11.70
N THR A 57 -24.89 13.29 -11.27
CA THR A 57 -23.57 13.24 -10.63
C THR A 57 -23.70 13.02 -9.12
N LYS A 58 -23.06 11.96 -8.61
CA LYS A 58 -22.92 11.71 -7.17
C LYS A 58 -21.57 12.24 -6.69
N ILE A 59 -21.59 13.25 -5.82
CA ILE A 59 -20.37 13.70 -5.12
C ILE A 59 -19.98 12.63 -4.10
N VAL A 60 -18.81 12.02 -4.26
CA VAL A 60 -18.24 11.06 -3.29
C VAL A 60 -17.08 11.72 -2.59
N ILE A 61 -17.26 12.07 -1.32
CA ILE A 61 -16.19 12.63 -0.48
C ILE A 61 -15.43 11.45 0.14
N ALA A 62 -14.34 11.03 -0.52
CA ALA A 62 -13.42 10.07 0.07
C ALA A 62 -12.44 10.81 0.97
N VAL A 63 -12.57 10.65 2.29
CA VAL A 63 -11.54 11.09 3.23
C VAL A 63 -10.37 10.11 3.10
N GLN A 64 -9.38 10.43 2.26
CA GLN A 64 -8.11 9.73 2.32
C GLN A 64 -7.49 10.04 3.67
N SER A 65 -7.31 9.03 4.50
CA SER A 65 -6.47 9.16 5.69
C SER A 65 -5.12 9.66 5.22
N THR A 66 -4.66 10.79 5.76
CA THR A 66 -3.39 11.44 5.44
C THR A 66 -2.21 10.57 5.91
N GLN A 67 -2.08 9.34 5.42
CA GLN A 67 -0.80 8.70 5.38
C GLN A 67 -0.07 9.37 4.22
N THR A 68 0.69 10.42 4.53
CA THR A 68 1.50 11.16 3.57
C THR A 68 2.27 10.15 2.72
N ASP A 69 2.40 10.37 1.41
CA ASP A 69 3.16 9.47 0.52
C ASP A 69 4.53 9.10 1.09
N GLU A 70 5.17 10.03 1.80
CA GLU A 70 6.42 9.82 2.52
C GLU A 70 6.33 8.75 3.63
N GLN A 71 5.25 8.74 4.41
CA GLN A 71 5.00 7.72 5.45
C GLN A 71 4.75 6.35 4.81
N THR A 72 4.03 6.31 3.68
CA THR A 72 3.76 5.08 2.93
C THR A 72 5.05 4.53 2.33
N LEU A 73 5.87 5.39 1.71
CA LEU A 73 7.18 5.02 1.16
C LEU A 73 8.13 4.53 2.25
N ALA A 74 8.20 5.21 3.40
CA ALA A 74 9.02 4.78 4.52
C ALA A 74 8.58 3.42 5.08
N GLN A 75 7.27 3.16 5.12
CA GLN A 75 6.73 1.87 5.55
C GLN A 75 7.04 0.75 4.55
N ILE A 76 6.93 1.03 3.25
CA ILE A 76 7.32 0.08 2.19
C ILE A 76 8.81 -0.24 2.30
N GLN A 77 9.68 0.77 2.44
CA GLN A 77 11.12 0.58 2.58
C GLN A 77 11.47 -0.32 3.78
N ARG A 78 10.87 -0.05 4.95
CA ARG A 78 11.06 -0.89 6.15
C ARG A 78 10.61 -2.34 5.94
N MET A 79 9.51 -2.56 5.23
CA MET A 79 9.04 -3.92 4.93
C MET A 79 10.00 -4.65 3.98
N ILE A 80 10.58 -3.94 3.00
CA ILE A 80 11.58 -4.51 2.10
C ILE A 80 12.84 -4.89 2.87
N ASP A 81 13.39 -3.99 3.68
CA ASP A 81 14.60 -4.24 4.48
C ASP A 81 14.39 -5.43 5.43
N ALA A 82 13.26 -5.48 6.14
CA ALA A 82 12.91 -6.60 7.02
C ALA A 82 12.72 -7.93 6.27
N SER A 83 12.33 -7.89 5.00
CA SER A 83 12.18 -9.10 4.17
C SER A 83 13.52 -9.57 3.62
N MET A 84 14.39 -8.63 3.23
CA MET A 84 15.75 -8.89 2.78
C MET A 84 16.61 -9.48 3.91
N GLU A 85 16.48 -8.95 5.13
CA GLU A 85 17.19 -9.45 6.31
C GLU A 85 16.75 -10.88 6.66
N ARG A 86 15.42 -11.13 6.69
CA ARG A 86 14.89 -12.49 6.87
C ARG A 86 15.37 -13.47 5.79
N LEU A 87 15.45 -13.03 4.54
CA LEU A 87 15.98 -13.85 3.45
C LEU A 87 17.47 -14.15 3.66
N LYS A 88 18.27 -13.14 4.03
CA LYS A 88 19.70 -13.30 4.30
C LYS A 88 19.95 -14.25 5.47
N ASP A 89 19.18 -14.15 6.55
CA ASP A 89 19.24 -15.09 7.67
C ASP A 89 18.86 -16.50 7.25
N SER A 90 17.84 -16.67 6.40
CA SER A 90 17.47 -17.98 5.86
C SER A 90 18.56 -18.59 4.98
N MET A 91 19.23 -17.79 4.14
CA MET A 91 20.35 -18.25 3.31
C MET A 91 21.57 -18.58 4.17
N LYS A 92 21.85 -17.80 5.22
CA LYS A 92 22.93 -18.09 6.16
C LYS A 92 22.67 -19.40 6.93
N LEU A 93 21.41 -19.68 7.27
CA LEU A 93 21.01 -20.96 7.87
C LEU A 93 21.22 -22.13 6.90
N GLN A 94 20.90 -21.97 5.62
CA GLN A 94 21.13 -23.00 4.58
C GLN A 94 22.63 -23.27 4.38
N VAL A 95 23.46 -22.23 4.29
CA VAL A 95 24.92 -22.37 4.16
C VAL A 95 25.53 -23.07 5.38
N LEU A 96 25.01 -22.83 6.60
CA LEU A 96 25.48 -23.51 7.80
C LEU A 96 25.01 -24.97 7.88
N GLN A 97 23.89 -25.30 7.24
CA GLN A 97 23.34 -26.65 7.12
C GLN A 97 24.12 -27.48 6.08
N GLU A 98 24.58 -26.86 4.99
CA GLU A 98 25.48 -27.47 4.01
C GLU A 98 26.90 -27.74 4.55
N GLN A 99 27.34 -27.01 5.60
CA GLN A 99 28.66 -27.28 6.23
C GLN A 99 28.63 -28.37 7.32
N HIS A 100 27.46 -28.85 7.74
CA HIS A 100 27.33 -29.94 8.74
C HIS A 100 26.73 -31.24 8.19
N GLY A 101 26.43 -31.31 6.88
CA GLY A 101 26.15 -32.57 6.17
C GLY A 101 27.45 -33.12 5.56
N GLY A 102 27.97 -34.20 6.14
CA GLY A 102 29.29 -34.75 5.80
C GLY A 102 29.51 -35.09 4.32
N GLN A 103 30.77 -34.90 3.90
CA GLN A 103 31.53 -35.62 2.88
C GLN A 103 30.74 -36.46 1.86
N THR A 104 30.82 -36.10 0.58
CA THR A 104 31.43 -36.93 -0.48
C THR A 104 31.57 -36.09 -1.75
N ALA A 105 32.80 -35.95 -2.24
CA ALA A 105 33.04 -35.50 -3.60
C ALA A 105 32.31 -36.47 -4.57
N PRO A 106 31.82 -36.01 -5.74
CA PRO A 106 31.38 -36.92 -6.79
C PRO A 106 32.62 -37.64 -7.31
N THR A 107 32.99 -38.73 -6.64
CA THR A 107 33.92 -39.70 -7.22
C THR A 107 33.11 -40.33 -8.35
N GLY A 108 33.63 -40.23 -9.57
CA GLY A 108 33.02 -40.90 -10.72
C GLY A 108 32.73 -42.37 -10.41
N PRO A 109 31.80 -43.00 -11.15
CA PRO A 109 31.33 -44.34 -10.85
C PRO A 109 32.50 -45.29 -10.58
N ASN A 110 32.51 -45.90 -9.40
CA ASN A 110 33.53 -46.85 -9.00
C ASN A 110 33.45 -48.08 -9.91
N GLN A 111 34.54 -48.85 -10.02
CA GLN A 111 34.63 -49.98 -10.93
C GLN A 111 33.49 -51.02 -10.75
N GLN A 112 32.99 -51.20 -9.53
CA GLN A 112 31.82 -52.04 -9.25
C GLN A 112 30.51 -51.52 -9.87
N ASP A 113 30.33 -50.19 -9.92
CA ASP A 113 29.16 -49.55 -10.54
C ASP A 113 29.20 -49.72 -12.06
N LEU A 114 30.40 -49.66 -12.65
CA LEU A 114 30.63 -49.93 -14.07
C LEU A 114 30.41 -51.41 -14.44
N ASP A 115 30.83 -52.34 -13.57
CA ASP A 115 30.58 -53.78 -13.76
C ASP A 115 29.07 -54.10 -13.73
N ASP A 116 28.30 -53.49 -12.81
CA ASP A 116 26.84 -53.67 -12.73
C ASP A 116 26.11 -53.12 -13.97
N MET A 117 26.57 -52.00 -14.53
CA MET A 117 26.05 -51.45 -15.78
C MET A 117 26.36 -52.34 -17.00
N LEU A 118 27.47 -53.06 -16.99
CA LEU A 118 27.87 -53.99 -18.06
C LEU A 118 27.11 -55.31 -17.98
N ASP A 119 26.81 -55.80 -16.77
CA ASP A 119 26.04 -57.02 -16.56
C ASP A 119 24.62 -56.89 -17.15
N ASN A 120 23.99 -55.72 -16.98
CA ASN A 120 22.70 -55.39 -17.59
C ASN A 120 22.68 -55.40 -19.13
N LEU A 121 23.85 -55.31 -19.79
CA LEU A 121 23.96 -55.39 -21.25
C LEU A 121 24.03 -56.84 -21.75
N THR A 122 24.38 -57.81 -20.90
CA THR A 122 24.45 -59.23 -21.26
C THR A 122 23.08 -59.89 -21.40
N ILE A 123 22.01 -59.20 -21.00
CA ILE A 123 20.62 -59.68 -21.11
C ILE A 123 20.11 -59.78 -22.57
N PHE A 124 20.85 -59.23 -23.53
CA PHE A 124 20.51 -59.26 -24.96
C PHE A 124 21.20 -60.39 -25.76
N ASP A 125 22.01 -61.23 -25.11
CA ASP A 125 22.75 -62.32 -25.75
C ASP A 125 22.07 -63.71 -25.61
N GLN A 126 20.74 -63.75 -25.40
CA GLN A 126 19.93 -64.98 -25.36
C GLN A 126 19.04 -65.15 -26.59
#